data_AF-A0A920BJ98-F1
#
_entry.id   AF-A0A920BJ98-F1
#
_cell.length_a   1.000
_cell.length_b   1.000
_cell.length_c   1.000
_cell.angle_alpha   90.00
_cell.angle_beta   90.00
_cell.angle_gamma   90.00
#
_symmetry.space_group_name_H-M   'P 1'
#
loop_
_entity.id
_entity.type
_entity.pdbx_description
1 polymer ?
#
loop_
_entity_poly.entity_id
_entity_poly.type
_entity_poly.pdbx_seq_one_letter_code
_entity_poly.pdbx_strand_id
1 'polypeptide(L)'
;MYEFVSLYEDYFGALDYPNHDKIHFFCRNDLMFNMADSMSLKMKKRSSLQRAGLVILLLVAFLLRVWNLDWDEGTHQHPDERYWSIVTSDIQWEDPVTYFNSEDSELNPYRYQSSWVYGTLPLFAAKGVAEFLEADFFLSNWVVSAIDSVGINLKEDQLSADGEMYVGKTFNSGFEVQNIGRLLAALIDTGTVLLTYLLGRALFLEQQVLSQQSFCRLLHSIFNTVISMERSRG
;
A
#
# COMPACT_ATOMS: atom_id res chain seq x y z
N MET A 1 0.99 -4.70 -52.54
CA MET A 1 -0.24 -4.35 -51.79
C MET A 1 -0.65 -5.47 -50.82
N TYR A 2 -0.67 -6.74 -51.23
CA TYR A 2 -1.06 -7.87 -50.38
C TYR A 2 -0.07 -8.23 -49.24
N GLU A 3 1.23 -8.01 -49.43
CA GLU A 3 2.25 -8.24 -48.38
C GLU A 3 2.16 -7.25 -47.20
N PHE A 4 1.64 -6.03 -47.44
CA PHE A 4 1.51 -5.00 -46.41
C PHE A 4 0.25 -5.23 -45.54
N VAL A 5 -0.75 -5.94 -46.06
CA VAL A 5 -1.98 -6.31 -45.35
C VAL A 5 -1.72 -7.44 -44.34
N SER A 6 -0.86 -8.40 -44.68
CA SER A 6 -0.52 -9.53 -43.79
C SER A 6 0.25 -9.09 -42.54
N LEU A 7 1.19 -8.15 -42.68
CA LEU A 7 1.99 -7.63 -41.57
C LEU A 7 1.17 -6.77 -40.58
N TYR A 8 0.02 -6.26 -41.03
CA TYR A 8 -0.85 -5.38 -40.26
C TYR A 8 -1.84 -6.15 -39.37
N GLU A 9 -2.39 -7.26 -39.89
CA GLU A 9 -3.21 -8.22 -39.13
C GLU A 9 -2.39 -8.91 -38.01
N ASP A 10 -1.15 -9.31 -38.30
CA ASP A 10 -0.30 -10.04 -37.33
C ASP A 10 0.15 -9.18 -36.13
N TYR A 11 0.25 -7.85 -36.28
CA TYR A 11 0.68 -6.97 -35.18
C TYR A 11 -0.48 -6.47 -34.31
N PHE A 12 -1.70 -6.38 -34.84
CA PHE A 12 -2.87 -5.82 -34.15
C PHE A 12 -3.85 -6.87 -33.62
N GLY A 13 -3.80 -8.13 -34.07
CA GLY A 13 -4.63 -9.22 -33.56
C GLY A 13 -4.34 -9.65 -32.11
N ALA A 14 -3.35 -9.06 -31.46
CA ALA A 14 -2.83 -9.48 -30.15
C ALA A 14 -3.27 -8.61 -28.95
N LEU A 15 -4.11 -7.59 -29.16
CA LEU A 15 -4.55 -6.70 -28.07
C LEU A 15 -6.02 -6.94 -27.74
N ASP A 16 -6.18 -7.86 -26.80
CA ASP A 16 -7.42 -8.21 -26.12
C ASP A 16 -8.01 -6.97 -25.41
N TYR A 17 -9.08 -6.42 -25.98
CA TYR A 17 -9.91 -5.38 -25.37
C TYR A 17 -11.00 -6.05 -24.52
N PRO A 18 -11.15 -5.72 -23.23
CA PRO A 18 -12.15 -6.35 -22.37
C PRO A 18 -13.51 -5.64 -22.54
N ASN A 19 -14.07 -5.69 -23.74
CA ASN A 19 -15.49 -5.54 -24.03
C ASN A 19 -15.65 -5.53 -25.54
N HIS A 20 -15.99 -6.65 -26.16
CA HIS A 20 -16.80 -6.64 -27.38
C HIS A 20 -17.39 -8.03 -27.59
N ASP A 21 -18.64 -8.18 -27.16
CA ASP A 21 -19.53 -9.16 -27.75
C ASP A 21 -19.57 -8.97 -29.27
N LYS A 22 -19.31 -10.07 -29.98
CA LYS A 22 -19.59 -10.32 -31.41
C LYS A 22 -18.73 -9.56 -32.43
N ILE A 23 -17.60 -10.17 -32.82
CA ILE A 23 -17.28 -10.35 -34.25
C ILE A 23 -16.66 -11.75 -34.43
N HIS A 24 -17.48 -12.70 -34.84
CA HIS A 24 -17.04 -13.99 -35.37
C HIS A 24 -16.50 -13.76 -36.79
N PHE A 25 -15.23 -14.01 -37.07
CA PHE A 25 -14.82 -14.51 -38.39
C PHE A 25 -13.54 -15.37 -38.32
N PHE A 26 -13.79 -16.66 -38.45
CA PHE A 26 -12.99 -17.78 -38.97
C PHE A 26 -11.59 -17.49 -39.56
N CYS A 27 -10.54 -17.99 -38.89
CA CYS A 27 -9.39 -18.58 -39.58
C CYS A 27 -8.87 -19.79 -38.78
N ARG A 28 -9.02 -20.97 -39.37
CA ARG A 28 -8.65 -22.28 -38.82
C ARG A 28 -7.20 -22.57 -39.23
N ASN A 29 -6.25 -22.62 -38.29
CA ASN A 29 -4.90 -23.19 -38.49
C ASN A 29 -4.21 -23.48 -37.13
N ASP A 30 -3.61 -24.66 -36.98
CA ASP A 30 -2.92 -25.15 -35.77
C ASP A 30 -1.70 -24.29 -35.31
N LEU A 31 -1.23 -23.39 -36.18
CA LEU A 31 -0.21 -22.37 -35.85
C LEU A 31 -0.74 -21.28 -34.92
N MET A 32 -2.01 -20.88 -35.06
CA MET A 32 -2.64 -19.87 -34.20
C MET A 32 -2.83 -20.38 -32.77
N PHE A 33 -3.05 -21.67 -32.58
CA PHE A 33 -3.23 -22.27 -31.25
C PHE A 33 -1.93 -22.23 -30.43
N ASN A 34 -0.80 -22.64 -31.02
CA ASN A 34 0.52 -22.59 -30.36
C ASN A 34 0.99 -21.16 -30.09
N MET A 35 0.66 -20.23 -31.00
CA MET A 35 1.05 -18.83 -30.86
C MET A 35 0.23 -18.13 -29.76
N ALA A 36 -1.08 -18.39 -29.69
CA ALA A 36 -1.95 -17.92 -28.61
C ALA A 36 -1.51 -18.45 -27.24
N ASP A 37 -1.11 -19.72 -27.15
CA ASP A 37 -0.63 -20.32 -25.89
C ASP A 37 0.72 -19.71 -25.46
N SER A 38 1.64 -19.51 -26.40
CA SER A 38 2.92 -18.85 -26.13
C SER A 38 2.76 -17.40 -25.68
N MET A 39 1.78 -16.68 -26.24
CA MET A 39 1.49 -15.29 -25.93
C MET A 39 0.77 -15.15 -24.58
N SER A 40 -0.19 -16.04 -24.30
CA SER A 40 -0.86 -16.18 -23.00
C SER A 40 0.14 -16.45 -21.87
N LEU A 41 1.09 -17.38 -22.10
CA LEU A 41 2.15 -17.67 -21.13
C LEU A 41 3.08 -16.46 -20.91
N LYS A 42 3.46 -15.75 -21.99
CA LYS A 42 4.34 -14.58 -21.91
C LYS A 42 3.66 -13.41 -21.18
N MET A 43 2.37 -13.18 -21.41
CA MET A 43 1.57 -12.18 -20.72
C MET A 43 1.36 -12.53 -19.24
N LYS A 44 1.02 -13.78 -18.93
CA LYS A 44 0.86 -14.28 -17.56
C LYS A 44 2.18 -14.14 -16.76
N LYS A 45 3.31 -14.48 -17.38
CA LYS A 45 4.66 -14.36 -16.79
C LYS A 45 5.05 -12.91 -16.51
N ARG A 46 4.77 -11.98 -17.44
CA ARG A 46 5.05 -10.54 -17.25
C ARG A 46 4.23 -9.94 -16.11
N SER A 47 2.94 -10.30 -16.02
CA SER A 47 2.07 -9.84 -14.91
C SER A 47 2.54 -10.40 -13.55
N SER A 48 3.03 -11.63 -13.52
CA SER A 48 3.55 -12.25 -12.30
C SER A 48 4.84 -11.60 -11.84
N LEU A 49 5.74 -11.25 -12.78
CA LEU A 49 7.00 -10.59 -12.47
C LEU A 49 6.77 -9.17 -11.92
N GLN A 50 5.80 -8.43 -12.49
CA GLN A 50 5.42 -7.10 -12.01
C GLN A 50 4.82 -7.15 -10.60
N ARG A 51 3.94 -8.12 -10.34
CA ARG A 51 3.39 -8.34 -8.99
C ARG A 51 4.47 -8.70 -7.98
N ALA A 52 5.39 -9.61 -8.35
CA ALA A 52 6.52 -9.98 -7.50
C ALA A 52 7.44 -8.78 -7.23
N GLY A 53 7.76 -7.99 -8.27
CA GLY A 53 8.56 -6.77 -8.12
C GLY A 53 7.90 -5.74 -7.20
N LEU A 54 6.59 -5.55 -7.30
CA LEU A 54 5.85 -4.68 -6.39
C LEU A 54 5.90 -5.19 -4.95
N VAL A 55 5.67 -6.48 -4.72
CA VAL A 55 5.74 -7.07 -3.38
C VAL A 55 7.13 -6.89 -2.77
N ILE A 56 8.18 -7.15 -3.53
CA ILE A 56 9.57 -6.93 -3.09
C ILE A 56 9.79 -5.45 -2.74
N LEU A 57 9.33 -4.53 -3.59
CA LEU A 57 9.49 -3.10 -3.36
C LEU A 57 8.77 -2.64 -2.08
N LEU A 58 7.55 -3.14 -1.83
CA LEU A 58 6.79 -2.85 -0.61
C LEU A 58 7.47 -3.44 0.63
N LEU A 59 7.98 -4.67 0.54
CA LEU A 59 8.73 -5.30 1.64
C LEU A 59 10.01 -4.53 1.96
N VAL A 60 10.77 -4.12 0.95
CA VAL A 60 11.99 -3.33 1.14
C VAL A 60 11.67 -1.94 1.72
N ALA A 61 10.64 -1.27 1.21
CA ALA A 61 10.20 0.03 1.73
C ALA A 61 9.79 -0.06 3.21
N PHE A 62 9.02 -1.09 3.57
CA PHE A 62 8.61 -1.34 4.94
C PHE A 62 9.82 -1.66 5.83
N LEU A 63 10.66 -2.62 5.43
CA LEU A 63 11.83 -3.06 6.21
C LEU A 63 12.80 -1.93 6.47
N LEU A 64 13.12 -1.10 5.47
CA LEU A 64 14.00 0.06 5.67
C LEU A 64 13.43 1.07 6.67
N ARG A 65 12.11 1.16 6.78
CA ARG A 65 11.43 2.12 7.64
C ARG A 65 11.27 1.62 9.08
N VAL A 66 11.10 0.30 9.26
CA VAL A 66 11.02 -0.33 10.59
C VAL A 66 12.37 -0.84 11.10
N TRP A 67 13.42 -0.76 10.29
CA TRP A 67 14.76 -1.16 10.70
C TRP A 67 15.21 -0.30 11.88
N ASN A 68 15.55 -0.94 13.01
CA ASN A 68 15.90 -0.24 14.25
C ASN A 68 14.82 0.75 14.69
N LEU A 69 13.59 0.27 14.90
CA LEU A 69 12.42 1.12 15.17
C LEU A 69 12.60 1.98 16.45
N ASP A 70 13.19 1.38 17.48
CA ASP A 70 13.58 2.00 18.75
C ASP A 70 15.05 2.48 18.69
N TRP A 71 15.40 3.24 17.66
CA TRP A 71 16.76 3.75 17.45
C TRP A 71 17.23 4.71 18.54
N ASP A 72 16.31 5.30 19.30
CA ASP A 72 16.58 6.21 20.41
C ASP A 72 16.62 5.53 21.77
N GLU A 73 16.50 4.19 21.84
CA GLU A 73 16.65 3.37 23.05
C GLU A 73 15.77 3.90 24.21
N GLY A 74 14.52 4.24 23.93
CA GLY A 74 13.60 4.82 24.92
C GLY A 74 13.99 6.21 25.45
N THR A 75 14.99 6.89 24.88
CA THR A 75 15.44 8.21 25.38
C THR A 75 14.52 9.37 24.98
N HIS A 76 13.60 9.17 24.04
CA HIS A 76 12.63 10.16 23.58
C HIS A 76 13.28 11.51 23.21
N GLN A 77 14.29 11.46 22.33
CA GLN A 77 15.12 12.64 22.01
C GLN A 77 14.35 13.78 21.36
N HIS A 78 13.24 13.46 20.69
CA HIS A 78 12.38 14.43 20.03
C HIS A 78 11.37 15.01 21.03
N PRO A 79 11.40 16.34 21.29
CA PRO A 79 10.58 16.95 22.34
C PRO A 79 9.08 16.87 22.06
N ASP A 80 8.68 16.83 20.78
CA ASP A 80 7.31 16.65 20.33
C ASP A 80 6.85 15.19 20.47
N GLU A 81 7.68 14.21 20.08
CA GLU A 81 7.37 12.77 20.31
C GLU A 81 7.24 12.48 21.80
N ARG A 82 8.18 12.99 22.61
CA ARG A 82 8.14 12.85 24.07
C ARG A 82 6.88 13.45 24.67
N TYR A 83 6.46 14.61 24.17
CA TYR A 83 5.27 15.26 24.66
C TYR A 83 3.99 14.47 24.32
N TRP A 84 3.93 13.83 23.15
CA TRP A 84 2.88 12.87 22.81
C TRP A 84 2.87 11.67 23.76
N SER A 85 4.03 11.09 24.05
CA SER A 85 4.17 9.98 25.00
C SER A 85 3.66 10.34 26.39
N ILE A 86 4.04 11.51 26.91
CA ILE A 86 3.57 12.03 28.19
C ILE A 86 2.04 12.14 28.20
N VAL A 87 1.47 12.89 27.26
CA VAL A 87 0.02 13.15 27.23
C VAL A 87 -0.78 11.86 27.05
N THR A 88 -0.29 10.92 26.23
CA THR A 88 -0.96 9.64 25.99
C THR A 88 -0.91 8.72 27.21
N SER A 89 0.19 8.77 27.97
CA SER A 89 0.35 8.02 29.22
C SER A 89 -0.50 8.56 30.38
N ASP A 90 -0.80 9.87 30.37
CA ASP A 90 -1.61 10.52 31.40
C ASP A 90 -3.11 10.19 31.27
N ILE A 91 -3.60 10.04 30.03
CA ILE A 91 -5.03 9.77 29.79
C ILE A 91 -5.38 8.29 29.97
N GLN A 92 -6.59 8.00 30.45
CA GLN A 92 -7.09 6.63 30.65
C GLN A 92 -8.47 6.45 30.04
N TRP A 93 -8.79 5.24 29.57
CA TRP A 93 -10.13 4.96 29.04
C TRP A 93 -11.16 4.96 30.15
N GLU A 94 -12.25 5.69 29.93
CA GLU A 94 -13.35 5.85 30.86
C GLU A 94 -14.69 5.60 30.17
N ASP A 95 -15.76 5.56 30.97
CA ASP A 95 -17.12 5.41 30.45
C ASP A 95 -17.52 6.61 29.56
N PRO A 96 -18.25 6.38 28.45
CA PRO A 96 -18.66 7.45 27.53
C PRO A 96 -19.50 8.56 28.17
N VAL A 97 -20.13 8.28 29.32
CA VAL A 97 -20.94 9.25 30.06
C VAL A 97 -20.06 10.28 30.78
N THR A 98 -18.96 9.82 31.39
CA THR A 98 -18.01 10.66 32.13
C THR A 98 -17.18 11.52 31.19
N TYR A 99 -16.90 11.02 29.98
CA TYR A 99 -16.19 11.75 28.92
C TYR A 99 -16.79 13.13 28.60
N PHE A 100 -18.12 13.26 28.62
CA PHE A 100 -18.78 14.54 28.32
C PHE A 100 -18.68 15.56 29.47
N ASN A 101 -18.21 15.15 30.65
CA ASN A 101 -17.86 16.06 31.73
C ASN A 101 -16.39 16.46 31.63
N SER A 102 -16.13 17.58 30.93
CA SER A 102 -14.77 18.04 30.67
C SER A 102 -13.92 18.32 31.91
N GLU A 103 -14.53 18.65 33.06
CA GLU A 103 -13.78 18.94 34.30
C GLU A 103 -13.20 17.68 34.94
N ASP A 104 -13.93 16.56 34.85
CA ASP A 104 -13.57 15.31 35.53
C ASP A 104 -13.04 14.22 34.59
N SER A 105 -13.21 14.38 33.27
CA SER A 105 -12.84 13.39 32.25
C SER A 105 -11.36 13.01 32.30
N GLU A 106 -11.08 11.72 32.49
CA GLU A 106 -9.72 11.14 32.44
C GLU A 106 -9.16 11.08 31.02
N LEU A 107 -10.03 11.15 29.99
CA LEU A 107 -9.63 11.28 28.59
C LEU A 107 -9.30 12.72 28.17
N ASN A 108 -9.57 13.72 29.01
CA ASN A 108 -9.28 15.11 28.68
C ASN A 108 -7.79 15.44 28.88
N PRO A 109 -7.00 15.70 27.81
CA PRO A 109 -5.58 16.01 27.95
C PRO A 109 -5.32 17.30 28.73
N TYR A 110 -6.26 18.25 28.71
CA TYR A 110 -6.14 19.52 29.45
C TYR A 110 -6.28 19.37 30.97
N ARG A 111 -6.66 18.18 31.46
CA ARG A 111 -6.69 17.86 32.88
C ARG A 111 -5.27 17.71 33.46
N TYR A 112 -4.36 17.14 32.67
CA TYR A 112 -2.99 16.82 33.09
C TYR A 112 -1.97 17.81 32.55
N GLN A 113 -2.21 18.35 31.36
CA GLN A 113 -1.28 19.23 30.66
C GLN A 113 -1.90 20.59 30.38
N SER A 114 -1.08 21.64 30.41
CA SER A 114 -1.53 23.03 30.21
C SER A 114 -1.82 23.37 28.75
N SER A 115 -1.31 22.56 27.82
CA SER A 115 -1.51 22.70 26.38
C SER A 115 -1.84 21.35 25.77
N TRP A 116 -2.45 21.36 24.58
CA TRP A 116 -2.55 20.26 23.63
C TRP A 116 -3.04 20.85 22.30
N VAL A 117 -2.37 20.58 21.18
CA VAL A 117 -2.68 21.25 19.89
C VAL A 117 -3.05 20.29 18.76
N TYR A 118 -2.86 18.99 18.97
CA TYR A 118 -3.05 17.97 17.92
C TYR A 118 -4.49 17.46 17.82
N GLY A 119 -5.35 17.84 18.76
CA GLY A 119 -6.75 17.40 18.84
C GLY A 119 -6.91 16.04 19.51
N THR A 120 -8.11 15.73 19.98
CA THR A 120 -8.40 14.49 20.74
C THR A 120 -8.55 13.27 19.84
N LEU A 121 -9.00 13.44 18.59
CA LEU A 121 -9.16 12.30 17.67
C LEU A 121 -7.82 11.59 17.37
N PRO A 122 -6.73 12.28 16.97
CA PRO A 122 -5.44 11.62 16.77
C PRO A 122 -4.89 11.00 18.05
N LEU A 123 -5.11 11.64 19.20
CA LEU A 123 -4.68 11.14 20.51
C LEU A 123 -5.35 9.81 20.85
N PHE A 124 -6.69 9.75 20.76
CA PHE A 124 -7.47 8.55 21.07
C PHE A 124 -7.22 7.44 20.05
N ALA A 125 -7.05 7.78 18.78
CA ALA A 125 -6.69 6.82 17.75
C ALA A 125 -5.33 6.19 18.04
N ALA A 126 -4.32 6.99 18.39
CA ALA A 126 -2.98 6.49 18.73
C ALA A 126 -3.03 5.56 19.96
N LYS A 127 -3.68 5.98 21.05
CA LYS A 127 -3.84 5.14 22.25
C LYS A 127 -4.59 3.85 21.95
N GLY A 128 -5.70 3.92 21.22
CA GLY A 128 -6.53 2.76 20.92
C GLY A 128 -5.81 1.75 20.02
N VAL A 129 -5.06 2.23 19.03
CA VAL A 129 -4.21 1.35 18.21
C VAL A 129 -3.07 0.77 19.03
N ALA A 130 -2.46 1.55 19.92
CA ALA A 130 -1.40 1.05 20.79
C ALA A 130 -1.88 -0.09 21.67
N GLU A 131 -3.01 0.06 22.36
CA GLU A 131 -3.59 -1.01 23.19
C GLU A 131 -4.00 -2.23 22.37
N PHE A 132 -4.55 -2.01 21.18
CA PHE A 132 -4.93 -3.09 20.27
C PHE A 132 -3.71 -3.91 19.80
N LEU A 133 -2.58 -3.25 19.52
CA LEU A 133 -1.33 -3.89 19.11
C LEU A 133 -0.60 -4.54 20.30
N GLU A 134 -0.69 -3.92 21.48
CA GLU A 134 -0.13 -4.45 22.73
C GLU A 134 -0.81 -5.78 23.10
N ALA A 135 -2.11 -5.90 22.84
CA ALA A 135 -2.90 -7.08 23.18
C ALA A 135 -2.33 -8.40 22.58
N ASP A 136 -2.10 -9.37 23.46
CA ASP A 136 -1.49 -10.67 23.13
C ASP A 136 -2.28 -11.49 22.09
N PHE A 137 -3.59 -11.26 21.97
CA PHE A 137 -4.39 -11.96 20.96
C PHE A 137 -4.05 -11.50 19.54
N PHE A 138 -3.64 -10.24 19.35
CA PHE A 138 -3.37 -9.66 18.03
C PHE A 138 -1.91 -9.88 17.63
N LEU A 139 -0.97 -9.45 18.48
CA LEU A 139 0.46 -9.72 18.32
C LEU A 139 0.91 -10.74 19.37
N SER A 140 0.72 -12.02 19.04
CA SER A 140 1.21 -13.11 19.89
C SER A 140 2.74 -13.06 20.06
N ASN A 141 3.23 -13.46 21.24
CA ASN A 141 4.65 -13.36 21.60
C ASN A 141 5.61 -14.06 20.65
N TRP A 142 5.16 -15.12 19.95
CA TRP A 142 5.99 -15.80 18.96
C TRP A 142 6.19 -14.97 17.69
N VAL A 143 5.16 -14.21 17.25
CA VAL A 143 5.26 -13.30 16.10
C VAL A 143 6.23 -12.18 16.43
N VAL A 144 6.07 -11.57 17.60
CA VAL A 144 6.97 -10.52 18.09
C VAL A 144 8.41 -11.05 18.12
N SER A 145 8.63 -12.26 18.64
CA SER A 145 9.96 -12.89 18.67
C SER A 145 10.54 -13.16 17.28
N ALA A 146 9.71 -13.58 16.33
CA ALA A 146 10.15 -13.83 14.96
C ALA A 146 10.55 -12.53 14.26
N ILE A 147 9.78 -11.45 14.45
CA ILE A 147 10.06 -10.14 13.84
C ILE A 147 11.27 -9.48 14.51
N ASP A 148 11.39 -9.59 15.83
CA ASP A 148 12.54 -9.09 16.60
C ASP A 148 13.86 -9.72 16.09
N SER A 149 13.86 -11.01 15.74
CA SER A 149 15.03 -11.69 15.17
C SER A 149 15.53 -11.11 13.83
N VAL A 150 14.69 -10.30 13.17
CA VAL A 150 15.03 -9.61 11.91
C VAL A 150 15.73 -8.25 12.18
N GLY A 151 15.84 -7.82 13.44
CA GLY A 151 16.49 -6.56 13.83
C GLY A 151 15.55 -5.36 13.93
N ILE A 152 14.28 -5.62 14.23
CA ILE A 152 13.24 -4.57 14.33
C ILE A 152 13.09 -4.04 15.78
N ASN A 153 13.81 -4.62 16.76
CA ASN A 153 13.85 -4.22 18.17
C ASN A 153 12.45 -4.06 18.78
N LEU A 154 11.76 -5.19 18.94
CA LEU A 154 10.38 -5.24 19.42
C LEU A 154 10.26 -5.72 20.87
N LYS A 155 11.40 -6.01 21.49
CA LYS A 155 11.49 -6.46 22.87
C LYS A 155 12.36 -5.52 23.66
N GLU A 156 11.95 -5.27 24.88
CA GLU A 156 12.73 -4.49 25.83
C GLU A 156 12.73 -5.19 27.19
N ASP A 157 13.88 -5.13 27.85
CA ASP A 157 14.07 -5.64 29.19
C ASP A 157 13.44 -4.65 30.18
N GLN A 158 12.27 -4.99 30.70
CA GLN A 158 11.56 -4.16 31.67
C GLN A 158 11.80 -4.65 33.10
N LEU A 159 11.85 -3.71 34.04
CA LEU A 159 11.89 -3.99 35.47
C LEU A 159 10.47 -3.98 36.04
N SER A 160 10.05 -5.10 36.64
CA SER A 160 8.79 -5.16 37.40
C SER A 160 8.90 -4.31 38.68
N ALA A 161 7.75 -3.89 39.21
CA ALA A 161 7.66 -3.22 40.50
C ALA A 161 8.29 -4.04 41.66
N ASP A 162 8.38 -5.36 41.48
CA ASP A 162 8.98 -6.30 42.42
C ASP A 162 10.51 -6.47 42.23
N GLY A 163 11.12 -5.77 41.27
CA GLY A 163 12.56 -5.82 40.97
C GLY A 163 12.98 -6.97 40.04
N GLU A 164 12.03 -7.77 39.55
CA GLU A 164 12.27 -8.85 38.58
C GLU A 164 12.38 -8.30 37.16
N MET A 165 13.39 -8.74 36.41
CA MET A 165 13.56 -8.40 34.99
C MET A 165 12.69 -9.33 34.14
N TYR A 166 11.86 -8.75 33.29
CA TYR A 166 11.06 -9.51 32.31
C TYR A 166 11.18 -8.88 30.93
N VAL A 167 11.15 -9.73 29.90
CA VAL A 167 11.21 -9.28 28.51
C VAL A 167 9.81 -8.93 28.05
N GLY A 168 9.51 -7.63 28.03
CA GLY A 168 8.24 -7.08 27.55
C GLY A 168 8.27 -6.80 26.05
N LYS A 169 7.10 -6.44 25.50
CA LYS A 169 7.04 -5.83 24.16
C LYS A 169 7.46 -4.37 24.28
N THR A 170 8.22 -3.86 23.31
CA THR A 170 8.59 -2.45 23.20
C THR A 170 7.37 -1.55 22.93
N PHE A 171 6.29 -2.12 22.36
CA PHE A 171 5.04 -1.42 22.16
C PHE A 171 4.19 -1.46 23.44
N ASN A 172 3.98 -0.30 24.05
CA ASN A 172 2.98 -0.14 25.09
C ASN A 172 2.10 1.08 24.82
N SER A 173 0.89 1.04 25.38
CA SER A 173 -0.10 2.12 25.38
C SER A 173 0.18 3.25 26.39
N GLY A 174 1.26 3.12 27.14
CA GLY A 174 1.75 4.09 28.12
C GLY A 174 2.76 5.05 27.50
N PHE A 175 3.94 5.10 28.11
CA PHE A 175 4.99 6.07 27.74
C PHE A 175 5.66 5.73 26.40
N GLU A 176 5.73 4.47 25.99
CA GLU A 176 6.44 4.05 24.75
C GLU A 176 5.53 4.06 23.50
N VAL A 177 4.48 4.90 23.50
CA VAL A 177 3.50 4.97 22.40
C VAL A 177 4.14 5.45 21.08
N GLN A 178 5.26 6.17 21.14
CA GLN A 178 5.99 6.64 19.97
C GLN A 178 6.47 5.48 19.09
N ASN A 179 6.78 4.32 19.67
CA ASN A 179 7.17 3.13 18.90
C ASN A 179 5.99 2.62 18.04
N ILE A 180 4.77 2.66 18.56
CA ILE A 180 3.56 2.41 17.76
C ILE A 180 3.38 3.51 16.70
N GLY A 181 3.60 4.78 17.06
CA GLY A 181 3.56 5.90 16.12
C GLY A 181 4.49 5.71 14.92
N ARG A 182 5.74 5.28 15.16
CA ARG A 182 6.74 4.98 14.12
C ARG A 182 6.34 3.78 13.26
N LEU A 183 5.80 2.72 13.87
CA LEU A 183 5.27 1.56 13.14
C LEU A 183 4.10 1.94 12.23
N LEU A 184 3.16 2.73 12.76
CA LEU A 184 2.01 3.24 12.00
C LEU A 184 2.44 4.13 10.83
N ALA A 185 3.40 5.04 11.08
CA ALA A 185 3.99 5.84 10.01
C ALA A 185 4.62 4.95 8.94
N ALA A 186 5.34 3.89 9.32
CA ALA A 186 5.93 2.95 8.37
C ALA A 186 4.89 2.21 7.51
N LEU A 187 3.76 1.81 8.10
CA LEU A 187 2.65 1.19 7.38
C LEU A 187 1.99 2.17 6.40
N ILE A 188 1.77 3.41 6.82
CA ILE A 188 1.17 4.46 5.98
C ILE A 188 2.11 4.85 4.83
N ASP A 189 3.41 4.99 5.08
CA ASP A 189 4.43 5.27 4.06
C ASP A 189 4.46 4.13 3.01
N THR A 190 4.44 2.88 3.47
CA THR A 190 4.37 1.70 2.58
C THR A 190 3.06 1.67 1.78
N GLY A 191 1.94 2.01 2.42
CA GLY A 191 0.64 2.18 1.76
C GLY A 191 0.66 3.27 0.69
N THR A 192 1.40 4.35 0.91
CA THR A 192 1.58 5.45 -0.06
C THR A 192 2.36 4.98 -1.27
N VAL A 193 3.37 4.12 -1.10
CA VAL A 193 4.09 3.48 -2.21
C VAL A 193 3.15 2.58 -3.03
N LEU A 194 2.27 1.82 -2.39
CA LEU A 194 1.26 1.03 -3.09
C LEU A 194 0.26 1.94 -3.84
N LEU A 195 -0.21 3.00 -3.20
CA LEU A 195 -1.17 3.93 -3.78
C LEU A 195 -0.59 4.66 -4.99
N THR A 196 0.67 5.11 -4.93
CA THR A 196 1.36 5.73 -6.07
C THR A 196 1.54 4.74 -7.22
N TYR A 197 1.84 3.47 -6.94
CA TYR A 197 1.85 2.42 -7.96
C TYR A 197 0.46 2.23 -8.61
N LEU A 198 -0.61 2.17 -7.82
CA LEU A 198 -1.97 1.99 -8.33
C LEU A 198 -2.42 3.18 -9.17
N LEU A 199 -2.11 4.41 -8.75
CA LEU A 199 -2.38 5.63 -9.51
C LEU A 199 -1.60 5.66 -10.82
N GLY A 200 -0.30 5.32 -10.79
CA GLY A 200 0.50 5.20 -12.00
C GLY A 200 -0.10 4.17 -12.96
N ARG A 201 -0.48 2.99 -12.45
CA ARG A 201 -1.15 1.97 -13.25
C ARG A 201 -2.47 2.47 -13.86
N ALA A 202 -3.28 3.18 -13.09
CA ALA A 202 -4.55 3.74 -13.59
C ALA A 202 -4.33 4.74 -14.73
N LEU A 203 -3.40 5.69 -14.57
CA LEU A 203 -3.12 6.73 -15.57
C LEU A 203 -2.49 6.18 -16.86
N PHE A 204 -1.49 5.29 -16.74
CA PHE A 204 -0.78 4.78 -17.93
C PHE A 204 -1.63 3.81 -18.76
N LEU A 205 -2.58 3.09 -18.15
CA LEU A 205 -3.52 2.24 -18.88
C LEU A 205 -4.44 3.08 -19.78
N GLU A 206 -4.94 4.20 -19.27
CA GLU A 206 -5.86 5.07 -20.00
C GLU A 206 -5.17 5.79 -21.16
N GLN A 207 -3.94 6.27 -20.93
CA GLN A 207 -3.17 6.99 -21.96
C GLN A 207 -2.72 6.08 -23.10
N GLN A 208 -2.36 4.82 -22.83
CA GLN A 208 -2.05 3.85 -23.88
C GLN A 208 -3.28 3.55 -24.74
N VAL A 209 -4.45 3.35 -24.14
CA VAL A 209 -5.69 3.04 -24.86
C VAL A 209 -6.11 4.21 -25.76
N LEU A 210 -6.07 5.46 -25.26
CA LEU A 210 -6.45 6.64 -26.03
C LEU A 210 -5.50 6.91 -27.22
N SER A 211 -4.20 6.76 -26.99
CA SER A 211 -3.16 6.86 -28.04
C SER A 211 -3.42 5.85 -29.15
N GLN A 212 -3.68 4.60 -28.78
CA GLN A 212 -3.84 3.51 -29.73
C GLN A 212 -5.14 3.60 -30.53
N GLN A 213 -6.25 3.96 -29.88
CA GLN A 213 -7.51 4.22 -30.58
C GLN A 213 -7.40 5.38 -31.59
N SER A 214 -6.69 6.44 -31.22
CA SER A 214 -6.49 7.60 -32.09
C SER A 214 -5.69 7.22 -33.34
N PHE A 215 -4.62 6.44 -33.17
CA PHE A 215 -3.81 5.91 -34.27
C PHE A 215 -4.61 4.99 -35.19
N CYS A 216 -5.40 4.06 -34.64
CA CYS A 216 -6.27 3.17 -35.44
C CYS A 216 -7.30 3.95 -36.26
N ARG A 217 -7.96 4.96 -35.69
CA ARG A 217 -8.93 5.80 -36.43
C ARG A 217 -8.25 6.56 -37.57
N LEU A 218 -7.03 7.04 -37.34
CA LEU A 218 -6.27 7.80 -38.33
C LEU A 218 -5.86 6.91 -39.51
N LEU A 219 -5.40 5.69 -39.24
CA LEU A 219 -5.08 4.69 -40.28
C LEU A 219 -6.31 4.23 -41.05
N HIS A 220 -7.43 3.99 -40.35
CA HIS A 220 -8.68 3.60 -41.00
C HIS A 220 -9.20 4.72 -41.93
N SER A 221 -9.06 5.99 -41.51
CA SER A 221 -9.41 7.16 -42.31
C SER A 221 -8.53 7.29 -43.57
N ILE A 222 -7.20 7.14 -43.43
CA ILE A 222 -6.27 7.15 -44.57
C ILE A 222 -6.61 6.04 -45.55
N PHE A 223 -6.84 4.83 -45.06
CA PHE A 223 -7.12 3.66 -45.91
C PHE A 223 -8.43 3.84 -46.71
N ASN A 224 -9.50 4.30 -46.06
CA ASN A 224 -10.76 4.61 -46.74
C ASN A 224 -10.62 5.73 -47.78
N THR A 225 -9.75 6.72 -47.52
CA THR A 225 -9.48 7.81 -48.46
C THR A 225 -8.74 7.30 -49.70
N VAL A 226 -7.75 6.43 -49.53
CA VAL A 226 -7.00 5.82 -50.64
C VAL A 226 -7.92 4.95 -51.50
N ILE A 227 -8.73 4.08 -50.89
CA ILE A 227 -9.70 3.25 -51.62
C ILE A 227 -10.71 4.12 -52.38
N SER A 228 -11.20 5.20 -51.77
CA SER A 228 -12.13 6.13 -52.42
C SER A 228 -11.50 6.82 -53.64
N MET A 229 -10.21 7.19 -53.55
CA MET A 229 -9.47 7.79 -54.68
C MET A 229 -9.24 6.78 -55.82
N GLU A 230 -8.97 5.52 -55.49
CA GLU A 230 -8.75 4.46 -56.47
C GLU A 230 -10.05 4.11 -57.20
N ARG A 231 -11.19 4.13 -56.48
CA ARG A 231 -12.53 3.89 -57.04
C ARG A 231 -13.04 5.01 -57.94
N SER A 232 -12.54 6.25 -57.79
CA SER A 232 -12.94 7.37 -58.65
C SER A 232 -12.09 7.50 -59.93
N ARG A 233 -11.06 6.66 -60.08
CA ARG A 233 -10.15 6.67 -61.24
C ARG A 233 -10.42 5.56 -62.26
N GLY A 234 -11.38 4.67 -62.00
CA GLY A 234 -11.93 3.70 -62.97
C GLY A 234 -13.34 4.07 -63.37
#